data_AF-I3TP77-F1
#
_entry.id   AF-I3TP77-F1
#
_cell.length_a   1.000
_cell.length_b   1.000
_cell.length_c   1.000
_cell.angle_alpha   90.00
_cell.angle_beta   90.00
_cell.angle_gamma   90.00
#
_symmetry.space_group_name_H-M   'P 1'
#
loop_
_entity.id
_entity.type
_entity.pdbx_description
1 polymer ?
#
loop_
_entity_poly.entity_id
_entity_poly.type
_entity_poly.pdbx_seq_one_letter_code
_entity_poly.pdbx_strand_id
1 'polypeptide(L)'
;MTLLIDQTFERTLDRLLATYATPDWQGASLDAWLFEDAGQRRAAEARFRAAGIDARLHPAYKPLIGFFIEDARAKGPFTRVDLGYPVVPEAGENRFRLEAYPLAGMIGDARLDLVPEAVAPGTMPVYRLRLEAADGSLTDLTLPAPNHLAEDHAGEMRLSPTGWLKLAHPDGRRIDQRLETDYEALFHRAMAVIAAWDWGADEPFFETLEIRVELPGADTRLPVGEEVISLHEALHEELYFSLLEHFQRRSGRPIGARDLQPGRILPEIRGSDGLVRLVIETRPLDSGEADWPDQPLHEAEAPFGMAQIRAELDRIGGEVFVAGSRAGRPVLARHRQGSDHPVMISGGQHANEVSGVAGAIRAAALLADRPTAHFTIAPVENPDGYAMHRRLTRSQPDHMHHAARYTALGDDLEYRGQTGPLYEAAIRVEARARTGADLHLNLHGYPSHEWTRPLTGYVPRGFEMWTVPKGFFLILRHHPGWEDRARRLLTRVTAELADLPELAALNARQIALYEIHAGRLGFEMIDGFPCMVSEQPAQVPAVTLITEYPDETVYGAAFRLAHEAQSRAVLAAYDAWQEIMTGAD
;
A
#
# COMPACT_ATOMS: atom_id res chain seq x y z
N MET A 1 19.54 16.06 16.44
CA MET A 1 19.31 16.13 14.99
C MET A 1 20.65 15.98 14.31
N THR A 2 20.78 15.07 13.35
CA THR A 2 22.04 14.81 12.66
C THR A 2 21.78 14.71 11.16
N LEU A 3 22.38 15.60 10.37
CA LEU A 3 22.28 15.57 8.91
C LEU A 3 23.25 14.52 8.34
N LEU A 4 22.73 13.58 7.56
CA LEU A 4 23.50 12.56 6.87
C LEU A 4 23.88 13.03 5.46
N ILE A 5 22.91 13.61 4.74
CA ILE A 5 23.14 14.17 3.40
C ILE A 5 22.13 15.27 3.07
N ASP A 6 22.56 16.22 2.27
CA ASP A 6 21.73 17.18 1.52
C ASP A 6 22.35 17.31 0.12
N GLN A 7 21.69 16.74 -0.89
CA GLN A 7 22.23 16.62 -2.24
C GLN A 7 21.15 16.90 -3.29
N THR A 8 21.50 17.68 -4.31
CA THR A 8 20.71 17.87 -5.53
C THR A 8 21.20 16.96 -6.65
N PHE A 9 20.29 16.55 -7.53
CA PHE A 9 20.59 15.74 -8.71
C PHE A 9 20.22 16.51 -9.97
N GLU A 10 21.00 16.32 -11.03
CA GLU A 10 20.61 16.81 -12.36
C GLU A 10 19.46 15.96 -12.87
N ARG A 11 18.32 16.59 -13.16
CA ARG A 11 17.16 15.90 -13.72
C ARG A 11 17.50 15.34 -15.11
N THR A 12 17.15 14.08 -15.34
CA THR A 12 17.47 13.34 -16.55
C THR A 12 16.85 13.98 -17.78
N LEU A 13 15.59 14.41 -17.67
CA LEU A 13 14.88 15.06 -18.77
C LEU A 13 15.58 16.36 -19.21
N ASP A 14 16.03 17.17 -18.25
CA ASP A 14 16.74 18.42 -18.52
C ASP A 14 18.13 18.16 -19.12
N ARG A 15 18.85 17.16 -18.60
CA ARG A 15 20.12 16.69 -19.18
C ARG A 15 19.95 16.25 -20.63
N LEU A 16 18.91 15.49 -20.95
CA LEU A 16 18.63 15.04 -22.32
C LEU A 16 18.33 16.21 -23.25
N LEU A 17 17.51 17.17 -22.80
CA LEU A 17 17.22 18.38 -23.57
C LEU A 17 18.48 19.22 -23.80
N ALA A 18 19.30 19.44 -22.78
CA ALA A 18 20.54 20.20 -22.90
C ALA A 18 21.55 19.52 -23.84
N THR A 19 21.60 18.18 -23.84
CA THR A 19 22.55 17.41 -24.63
C THR A 19 22.12 17.28 -26.09
N TYR A 20 20.83 17.00 -26.33
CA TYR A 20 20.35 16.59 -27.63
C TYR A 20 19.49 17.64 -28.33
N ALA A 21 18.83 18.58 -27.65
CA ALA A 21 18.05 19.64 -28.30
C ALA A 21 18.94 20.77 -28.84
N THR A 22 19.93 20.42 -29.64
CA THR A 22 20.96 21.31 -30.20
C THR A 22 21.05 21.14 -31.73
N PRO A 23 21.62 22.12 -32.46
CA PRO A 23 21.76 22.03 -33.91
C PRO A 23 22.51 20.78 -34.40
N ASP A 24 23.43 20.25 -33.59
CA ASP A 24 24.24 19.05 -33.91
C ASP A 24 23.43 17.77 -34.02
N TRP A 25 22.18 17.75 -33.55
CA TRP A 25 21.28 16.61 -33.58
C TRP A 25 20.03 16.86 -34.41
N GLN A 26 19.96 17.98 -35.13
CA GLN A 26 18.81 18.30 -35.96
C GLN A 26 18.56 17.20 -37.00
N GLY A 27 17.31 16.73 -37.09
CA GLY A 27 16.92 15.62 -37.95
C GLY A 27 17.10 14.23 -37.33
N ALA A 28 17.59 14.13 -36.09
CA ALA A 28 17.60 12.87 -35.36
C ALA A 28 16.20 12.41 -34.96
N SER A 29 16.05 11.09 -34.78
CA SER A 29 14.94 10.47 -34.07
C SER A 29 15.39 10.04 -32.67
N LEU A 30 14.62 10.37 -31.64
CA LEU A 30 14.92 10.08 -30.23
C LEU A 30 13.73 9.35 -29.58
N ASP A 31 13.96 8.16 -29.04
CA ASP A 31 13.05 7.52 -28.10
C ASP A 31 13.70 7.43 -26.73
N ALA A 32 13.01 7.84 -25.67
CA ALA A 32 13.51 7.63 -24.31
C ALA A 32 12.41 7.18 -23.35
N TRP A 33 12.78 6.31 -22.41
CA TRP A 33 11.93 5.83 -21.32
C TRP A 33 12.44 6.46 -20.03
N LEU A 34 11.56 7.18 -19.32
CA LEU A 34 11.93 8.00 -18.17
C LEU A 34 10.92 7.82 -17.03
N PHE A 35 11.40 7.97 -15.79
CA PHE A 35 10.55 8.12 -14.59
C PHE A 35 10.08 9.57 -14.49
N GLU A 36 9.15 9.94 -15.36
CA GLU A 36 8.60 11.29 -15.48
C GLU A 36 7.07 11.20 -15.55
N ASP A 37 6.34 12.29 -15.35
CA ASP A 37 4.90 12.32 -15.64
C ASP A 37 4.61 12.56 -17.14
N ALA A 38 3.37 12.29 -17.55
CA ALA A 38 2.97 12.45 -18.96
C ALA A 38 3.08 13.92 -19.43
N GLY A 39 2.66 14.89 -18.62
CA GLY A 39 2.71 16.31 -18.99
C GLY A 39 4.14 16.79 -19.26
N GLN A 40 5.07 16.41 -18.39
CA GLN A 40 6.48 16.76 -18.51
C GLN A 40 7.13 16.09 -19.73
N ARG A 41 6.82 14.81 -20.00
CA ARG A 41 7.24 14.14 -21.24
C ARG A 41 6.74 14.88 -22.48
N ARG A 42 5.45 15.20 -22.57
CA ARG A 42 4.87 15.89 -23.74
C ARG A 42 5.45 17.30 -23.94
N ALA A 43 5.73 18.02 -22.85
CA ALA A 43 6.38 19.33 -22.92
C ALA A 43 7.82 19.22 -23.45
N ALA A 44 8.58 18.22 -23.03
CA ALA A 44 9.93 17.98 -23.54
C ALA A 44 9.94 17.53 -25.01
N GLU A 45 9.01 16.69 -25.44
CA GLU A 45 8.84 16.34 -26.87
C GLU A 45 8.58 17.58 -27.74
N ALA A 46 7.77 18.53 -27.27
CA ALA A 46 7.54 19.78 -27.97
C ALA A 46 8.84 20.61 -28.10
N ARG A 47 9.68 20.62 -27.06
CA ARG A 47 11.00 21.29 -27.09
C ARG A 47 11.97 20.61 -28.06
N PHE A 48 12.04 19.28 -28.07
CA PHE A 48 12.82 18.53 -29.07
C PHE A 48 12.34 18.81 -30.50
N ARG A 49 11.02 18.81 -30.73
CA ARG A 49 10.43 19.15 -32.03
C ARG A 49 10.81 20.57 -32.48
N ALA A 50 10.82 21.54 -31.56
CA ALA A 50 11.26 22.90 -31.85
C ALA A 50 12.75 22.98 -32.22
N ALA A 51 13.58 22.06 -31.71
CA ALA A 51 14.97 21.89 -32.12
C ALA A 51 15.14 21.02 -33.39
N GLY A 52 14.04 20.61 -34.04
CA GLY A 52 14.06 19.81 -35.27
C GLY A 52 14.38 18.33 -35.05
N ILE A 53 14.09 17.79 -33.87
CA ILE A 53 14.28 16.38 -33.51
C ILE A 53 12.93 15.70 -33.39
N ASP A 54 12.79 14.54 -34.01
CA ASP A 54 11.59 13.70 -33.87
C ASP A 54 11.71 12.87 -32.59
N ALA A 55 11.18 13.40 -31.49
CA ALA A 55 11.30 12.79 -30.17
C ALA A 55 9.99 12.17 -29.69
N ARG A 56 10.11 10.97 -29.12
CA ARG A 56 9.07 10.28 -28.38
C ARG A 56 9.57 9.85 -27.01
N LEU A 57 8.90 10.30 -25.96
CA LEU A 57 9.20 10.00 -24.58
C LEU A 57 8.09 9.12 -24.02
N HIS A 58 8.51 8.03 -23.37
CA HIS A 58 7.67 6.98 -22.82
C HIS A 58 7.88 6.89 -21.31
N PRO A 59 6.88 6.44 -20.53
CA PRO A 59 7.10 6.13 -19.13
C PRO A 59 7.98 4.87 -19.00
N ALA A 60 9.03 4.93 -18.19
CA ALA A 60 9.80 3.76 -17.79
C ALA A 60 9.01 2.88 -16.81
N TYR A 61 8.21 3.52 -15.95
CA TYR A 61 7.33 2.85 -15.00
C TYR A 61 5.95 2.57 -15.64
N LYS A 62 5.57 1.28 -15.69
CA LYS A 62 4.31 0.79 -16.29
C LYS A 62 4.06 1.28 -17.74
N PRO A 63 4.98 1.02 -18.69
CA PRO A 63 4.86 1.47 -20.08
C PRO A 63 3.57 1.01 -20.77
N LEU A 64 3.09 -0.20 -20.46
CA LEU A 64 1.83 -0.71 -20.99
C LEU A 64 0.65 0.17 -20.57
N ILE A 65 0.52 0.48 -19.27
CA ILE A 65 -0.58 1.30 -18.77
C ILE A 65 -0.44 2.74 -19.28
N GLY A 66 0.79 3.27 -19.35
CA GLY A 66 1.08 4.55 -19.98
C GLY A 66 0.56 4.64 -21.41
N PHE A 67 0.74 3.60 -22.23
CA PHE A 67 0.17 3.54 -23.59
C PHE A 67 -1.37 3.63 -23.58
N PHE A 68 -2.05 2.91 -22.69
CA PHE A 68 -3.51 2.95 -22.61
C PHE A 68 -4.08 4.29 -22.12
N ILE A 69 -3.32 5.01 -21.30
CA ILE A 69 -3.67 6.36 -20.86
C ILE A 69 -3.44 7.38 -21.98
N GLU A 70 -2.29 7.32 -22.62
CA GLU A 70 -1.77 8.43 -23.42
C GLU A 70 -2.09 8.29 -24.93
N ASP A 71 -2.12 7.06 -25.45
CA ASP A 71 -2.10 6.81 -26.89
C ASP A 71 -3.24 5.96 -27.40
N ALA A 72 -3.70 4.98 -26.63
CA ALA A 72 -4.68 4.01 -27.10
C ALA A 72 -6.00 4.68 -27.54
N ARG A 73 -6.42 5.76 -26.87
CA ARG A 73 -7.62 6.52 -27.25
C ARG A 73 -7.57 7.04 -28.70
N ALA A 74 -6.40 7.41 -29.20
CA ALA A 74 -6.22 7.88 -30.58
C ALA A 74 -6.39 6.77 -31.62
N LYS A 75 -6.40 5.49 -31.21
CA LYS A 75 -6.65 4.34 -32.07
C LYS A 75 -8.14 3.94 -32.14
N GLY A 76 -9.02 4.60 -31.38
CA GLY A 76 -10.47 4.38 -31.37
C GLY A 76 -10.93 3.40 -30.29
N PRO A 77 -12.26 3.17 -30.18
CA PRO A 77 -12.80 2.17 -29.26
C PRO A 77 -12.45 0.76 -29.74
N PHE A 78 -12.04 -0.10 -28.81
CA PHE A 78 -11.72 -1.50 -29.09
C PHE A 78 -12.83 -2.41 -28.60
N THR A 79 -13.06 -3.51 -29.32
CA THR A 79 -13.92 -4.62 -28.88
C THR A 79 -13.10 -5.75 -28.27
N ARG A 80 -11.81 -5.85 -28.61
CA ARG A 80 -10.89 -6.85 -28.08
C ARG A 80 -9.45 -6.35 -27.98
N VAL A 81 -8.77 -6.76 -26.93
CA VAL A 81 -7.35 -6.54 -26.65
C VAL A 81 -6.71 -7.91 -26.39
N ASP A 82 -5.84 -8.36 -27.29
CA ASP A 82 -4.96 -9.50 -27.04
C ASP A 82 -3.60 -8.97 -26.59
N LEU A 83 -3.19 -9.29 -25.37
CA LEU A 83 -1.94 -8.85 -24.75
C LEU A 83 -1.00 -10.03 -24.49
N GLY A 84 0.06 -10.10 -25.27
CA GLY A 84 1.25 -10.90 -25.00
C GLY A 84 2.12 -10.20 -23.96
N TYR A 85 2.23 -10.74 -22.74
CA TYR A 85 3.11 -10.21 -21.70
C TYR A 85 4.40 -11.00 -21.58
N PRO A 86 5.54 -10.34 -21.32
CA PRO A 86 6.83 -11.02 -21.28
C PRO A 86 6.98 -11.88 -20.02
N VAL A 87 7.45 -13.12 -20.20
CA VAL A 87 7.89 -14.01 -19.12
C VAL A 87 9.40 -14.10 -19.17
N VAL A 88 10.05 -13.46 -18.22
CA VAL A 88 11.52 -13.40 -18.08
C VAL A 88 11.92 -14.36 -16.96
N PRO A 89 12.84 -15.32 -17.16
CA PRO A 89 13.19 -16.31 -16.13
C PRO A 89 13.65 -15.73 -14.79
N GLU A 90 14.32 -14.58 -14.83
CA GLU A 90 14.81 -13.87 -13.65
C GLU A 90 13.71 -13.08 -12.91
N ALA A 91 12.49 -13.05 -13.45
CA ALA A 91 11.30 -12.54 -12.80
C ALA A 91 10.28 -13.68 -12.57
N GLY A 92 9.37 -13.52 -11.61
CA GLY A 92 8.26 -14.46 -11.47
C GLY A 92 7.38 -14.48 -12.73
N GLU A 93 6.87 -15.65 -13.11
CA GLU A 93 6.07 -15.86 -14.34
C GLU A 93 4.91 -14.85 -14.47
N ASN A 94 4.25 -14.54 -13.35
CA ASN A 94 3.11 -13.63 -13.31
C ASN A 94 3.48 -12.14 -13.11
N ARG A 95 4.76 -11.78 -12.97
CA ARG A 95 5.17 -10.40 -12.61
C ARG A 95 4.71 -9.38 -13.64
N PHE A 96 4.90 -9.63 -14.94
CA PHE A 96 4.44 -8.71 -16.00
C PHE A 96 2.94 -8.79 -16.29
N ARG A 97 2.30 -9.91 -15.94
CA ARG A 97 0.84 -10.02 -15.93
C ARG A 97 0.25 -9.09 -14.86
N LEU A 98 0.85 -9.10 -13.67
CA LEU A 98 0.48 -8.20 -12.57
C LEU A 98 0.74 -6.74 -12.93
N GLU A 99 1.87 -6.42 -13.59
CA GLU A 99 2.14 -5.05 -14.07
C GLU A 99 1.06 -4.53 -15.06
N ALA A 100 0.31 -5.41 -15.72
CA ALA A 100 -0.82 -5.03 -16.56
C ALA A 100 -2.09 -4.65 -15.78
N TYR A 101 -2.10 -4.76 -14.45
CA TYR A 101 -3.16 -4.20 -13.62
C TYR A 101 -3.15 -2.65 -13.72
N PRO A 102 -4.32 -1.98 -13.74
CA PRO A 102 -5.69 -2.48 -13.75
C PRO A 102 -6.33 -2.52 -15.16
N LEU A 103 -5.59 -2.88 -16.21
CA LEU A 103 -6.00 -2.70 -17.63
C LEU A 103 -7.43 -3.18 -17.94
N ALA A 104 -7.84 -4.33 -17.41
CA ALA A 104 -9.20 -4.86 -17.60
C ALA A 104 -10.30 -3.89 -17.17
N GLY A 105 -10.08 -3.07 -16.14
CA GLY A 105 -11.02 -2.04 -15.72
C GLY A 105 -10.96 -0.76 -16.56
N MET A 106 -9.88 -0.55 -17.32
CA MET A 106 -9.65 0.67 -18.11
C MET A 106 -10.24 0.61 -19.52
N ILE A 107 -10.47 -0.59 -20.05
CA ILE A 107 -10.86 -0.81 -21.46
C ILE A 107 -12.37 -0.94 -21.68
N GLY A 108 -13.19 -0.70 -20.65
CA GLY A 108 -14.64 -0.85 -20.71
C GLY A 108 -15.07 -2.29 -20.99
N ASP A 109 -16.02 -2.48 -21.90
CA ASP A 109 -16.58 -3.80 -22.24
C ASP A 109 -15.70 -4.61 -23.22
N ALA A 110 -14.53 -4.10 -23.60
CA ALA A 110 -13.63 -4.81 -24.49
C ALA A 110 -13.13 -6.11 -23.85
N ARG A 111 -13.11 -7.20 -24.63
CA ARG A 111 -12.54 -8.46 -24.17
C ARG A 111 -11.02 -8.33 -24.01
N LEU A 112 -10.47 -8.75 -22.88
CA LEU A 112 -9.03 -8.84 -22.64
C LEU A 112 -8.58 -10.31 -22.59
N ASP A 113 -7.65 -10.68 -23.46
CA ASP A 113 -6.93 -11.96 -23.38
C ASP A 113 -5.46 -11.69 -23.00
N LEU A 114 -4.96 -12.33 -21.93
CA LEU A 114 -3.58 -12.21 -21.45
C LEU A 114 -2.81 -13.50 -21.77
N VAL A 115 -1.74 -13.41 -22.55
CA VAL A 115 -0.96 -14.56 -23.01
C VAL A 115 0.50 -14.41 -22.57
N PRO A 116 1.08 -15.38 -21.84
CA PRO A 116 2.50 -15.35 -21.50
C PRO A 116 3.37 -15.58 -22.74
N GLU A 117 4.43 -14.80 -22.88
CA GLU A 117 5.41 -14.92 -23.96
C GLU A 117 6.83 -15.02 -23.38
N ALA A 118 7.48 -16.18 -23.57
CA ALA A 118 8.84 -16.39 -23.09
C ALA A 118 9.83 -15.41 -23.75
N VAL A 119 10.65 -14.76 -22.93
CA VAL A 119 11.68 -13.82 -23.36
C VAL A 119 13.05 -14.50 -23.24
N ALA A 120 13.88 -14.35 -24.29
CA ALA A 120 15.24 -14.88 -24.25
C ALA A 120 16.09 -14.10 -23.22
N PRO A 121 16.96 -14.77 -22.44
CA PRO A 121 17.83 -14.09 -21.49
C PRO A 121 18.65 -12.96 -22.15
N GLY A 122 18.75 -11.83 -21.46
CA GLY A 122 19.47 -10.64 -21.94
C GLY A 122 18.76 -9.85 -23.05
N THR A 123 17.52 -10.20 -23.43
CA THR A 123 16.72 -9.38 -24.35
C THR A 123 15.78 -8.45 -23.59
N MET A 124 15.57 -7.25 -24.14
CA MET A 124 14.65 -6.28 -23.55
C MET A 124 13.22 -6.84 -23.55
N PRO A 125 12.53 -6.87 -22.39
CA PRO A 125 11.12 -7.26 -22.34
C PRO A 125 10.25 -6.34 -23.19
N VAL A 126 9.23 -6.91 -23.83
CA VAL A 126 8.25 -6.17 -24.62
C VAL A 126 6.85 -6.71 -24.35
N TYR A 127 5.85 -5.82 -24.39
CA TYR A 127 4.45 -6.23 -24.50
C TYR A 127 4.05 -6.26 -25.98
N ARG A 128 3.39 -7.33 -26.41
CA ARG A 128 2.80 -7.43 -27.75
C ARG A 128 1.30 -7.22 -27.66
N LEU A 129 0.78 -6.26 -28.41
CA LEU A 129 -0.63 -5.93 -28.41
C LEU A 129 -1.22 -6.20 -29.79
N ARG A 130 -2.40 -6.80 -29.81
CA ARG A 130 -3.31 -6.77 -30.95
C ARG A 130 -4.64 -6.17 -30.50
N LEU A 131 -4.99 -5.05 -31.12
CA LEU A 131 -6.20 -4.29 -30.83
C LEU A 131 -7.19 -4.50 -31.98
N GLU A 132 -8.40 -4.94 -31.66
CA GLU A 132 -9.51 -5.09 -32.61
C GLU A 132 -10.53 -3.98 -32.37
N ALA A 133 -10.85 -3.22 -33.43
CA ALA A 133 -11.89 -2.20 -33.39
C ALA A 133 -13.27 -2.77 -33.74
N ALA A 134 -14.32 -1.98 -33.51
CA ALA A 134 -15.71 -2.40 -33.77
C ALA A 134 -16.02 -2.72 -35.24
N ASP A 135 -15.24 -2.21 -36.19
CA ASP A 135 -15.34 -2.51 -37.62
C ASP A 135 -14.55 -3.76 -38.04
N GLY A 136 -13.91 -4.45 -37.07
CA GLY A 136 -13.06 -5.62 -37.30
C GLY A 136 -11.64 -5.30 -37.74
N SER A 137 -11.25 -4.02 -37.80
CA SER A 137 -9.86 -3.65 -38.11
C SER A 137 -8.92 -4.05 -36.98
N LEU A 138 -7.73 -4.52 -37.35
CA LEU A 138 -6.70 -5.00 -36.42
C LEU A 138 -5.49 -4.07 -36.45
N THR A 139 -4.99 -3.72 -35.27
CA THR A 139 -3.73 -2.99 -35.08
C THR A 139 -2.79 -3.81 -34.20
N ASP A 140 -1.66 -4.23 -34.75
CA ASP A 140 -0.58 -4.88 -34.01
C ASP A 140 0.46 -3.84 -33.53
N LEU A 141 0.88 -3.91 -32.27
CA LEU A 141 1.87 -3.04 -31.65
C LEU A 141 2.87 -3.85 -30.82
N THR A 142 4.09 -3.36 -30.71
CA THR A 142 5.10 -3.86 -29.77
C THR A 142 5.54 -2.69 -28.89
N LEU A 143 5.34 -2.83 -27.58
CA LEU A 143 5.69 -1.81 -26.60
C LEU A 143 6.93 -2.26 -25.81
N PRO A 144 8.07 -1.58 -25.95
CA PRO A 144 9.24 -1.86 -25.12
C PRO A 144 8.97 -1.60 -23.64
N ALA A 145 9.45 -2.51 -22.80
CA ALA A 145 9.43 -2.38 -21.34
C ALA A 145 10.87 -2.49 -20.79
N PRO A 146 11.67 -1.42 -20.86
CA PRO A 146 13.05 -1.46 -20.43
C PRO A 146 13.16 -1.82 -18.95
N ASN A 147 13.88 -2.92 -18.70
CA ASN A 147 14.19 -3.39 -17.37
C ASN A 147 15.69 -3.67 -17.28
N HIS A 148 16.24 -3.49 -16.08
CA HIS A 148 17.62 -3.79 -15.75
C HIS A 148 17.67 -4.91 -14.72
N LEU A 149 18.45 -5.95 -15.01
CA LEU A 149 18.75 -7.01 -14.07
C LEU A 149 20.00 -6.63 -13.28
N ALA A 150 19.85 -6.42 -11.97
CA ALA A 150 20.93 -6.06 -11.07
C ALA A 150 20.75 -6.69 -9.69
N GLU A 151 21.84 -6.82 -8.94
CA GLU A 151 21.78 -7.17 -7.53
C GLU A 151 21.27 -5.95 -6.74
N ASP A 152 20.29 -6.16 -5.87
CA ASP A 152 19.76 -5.10 -5.01
C ASP A 152 20.54 -4.96 -3.69
N HIS A 153 20.11 -4.04 -2.82
CA HIS A 153 20.67 -3.85 -1.47
C HIS A 153 20.52 -5.11 -0.58
N ALA A 154 19.65 -6.03 -1.00
CA ALA A 154 19.45 -7.33 -0.41
C ALA A 154 20.32 -8.43 -1.08
N GLY A 155 21.29 -8.12 -1.93
CA GLY A 155 22.13 -9.16 -2.53
C GLY A 155 21.35 -10.15 -3.42
N GLU A 156 20.12 -9.80 -3.82
CA GLU A 156 19.26 -10.62 -4.67
C GLU A 156 19.21 -10.03 -6.06
N MET A 157 19.30 -10.89 -7.09
CA MET A 157 19.13 -10.46 -8.47
C MET A 157 17.68 -10.08 -8.73
N ARG A 158 17.45 -8.83 -9.12
CA ARG A 158 16.13 -8.26 -9.39
C ARG A 158 16.07 -7.63 -10.77
N LEU A 159 14.96 -7.88 -11.46
CA LEU A 159 14.62 -7.26 -12.73
C LEU A 159 13.68 -6.08 -12.47
N SER A 160 14.21 -4.87 -12.60
CA SER A 160 13.50 -3.63 -12.25
C SER A 160 13.34 -2.74 -13.48
N PRO A 161 12.22 -2.00 -13.65
CA PRO A 161 12.09 -0.99 -14.69
C PRO A 161 13.25 0.02 -14.62
N THR A 162 13.71 0.49 -15.77
CA THR A 162 14.87 1.38 -15.86
C THR A 162 14.70 2.40 -16.98
N GLY A 163 15.44 3.51 -16.92
CA GLY A 163 15.52 4.42 -18.05
C GLY A 163 16.24 3.81 -19.26
N TRP A 164 15.87 4.27 -20.44
CA TRP A 164 16.49 3.82 -21.69
C TRP A 164 16.53 4.95 -22.72
N LEU A 165 17.58 4.99 -23.54
CA LEU A 165 17.73 5.98 -24.62
C LEU A 165 18.03 5.27 -25.94
N LYS A 166 17.21 5.56 -26.95
CA LYS A 166 17.46 5.27 -28.35
C LYS A 166 17.56 6.57 -29.12
N LEU A 167 18.64 6.72 -29.87
CA LEU A 167 18.89 7.90 -30.70
C LEU A 167 19.45 7.43 -32.03
N ALA A 168 18.93 7.97 -33.13
CA ALA A 168 19.49 7.74 -34.45
C ALA A 168 19.55 9.07 -35.20
N HIS A 169 20.73 9.41 -35.70
CA HIS A 169 20.94 10.61 -36.50
C HIS A 169 21.21 10.24 -37.98
N PRO A 170 20.79 11.07 -38.96
CA PRO A 170 20.98 10.77 -40.38
C PRO A 170 22.44 10.57 -40.84
N ASP A 171 23.40 11.10 -40.09
CA ASP A 171 24.85 10.92 -40.35
C ASP A 171 25.41 9.55 -39.89
N GLY A 172 24.56 8.68 -39.32
CA GLY A 172 24.93 7.34 -38.86
C GLY A 172 25.26 7.23 -37.37
N ARG A 173 25.30 8.33 -36.59
CA ARG A 173 25.41 8.24 -35.12
C ARG A 173 24.18 7.53 -34.54
N ARG A 174 24.41 6.57 -33.64
CA ARG A 174 23.36 5.79 -32.98
C ARG A 174 23.67 5.55 -31.52
N ILE A 175 22.65 5.63 -30.67
CA ILE A 175 22.67 5.25 -29.26
C ILE A 175 21.50 4.31 -29.03
N ASP A 176 21.72 3.22 -28.31
CA ASP A 176 20.68 2.29 -27.84
C ASP A 176 21.20 1.64 -26.55
N GLN A 177 20.93 2.27 -25.41
CA GLN A 177 21.53 1.86 -24.14
C GLN A 177 20.65 2.21 -22.95
N ARG A 178 20.90 1.51 -21.83
CA ARG A 178 20.37 1.89 -20.50
C ARG A 178 20.75 3.33 -20.18
N LEU A 179 19.79 4.05 -19.62
CA LEU A 179 19.95 5.39 -19.09
C LEU A 179 19.60 5.37 -17.61
N GLU A 180 20.59 5.45 -16.72
CA GLU A 180 20.30 5.66 -15.31
C GLU A 180 19.66 7.04 -15.12
N THR A 181 18.44 7.03 -14.57
CA THR A 181 17.65 8.23 -14.30
C THR A 181 17.99 8.82 -12.93
N ASP A 182 17.63 10.08 -12.72
CA ASP A 182 17.75 10.77 -11.42
C ASP A 182 16.92 10.10 -10.33
N TYR A 183 15.76 9.52 -10.69
CA TYR A 183 14.94 8.68 -9.81
C TYR A 183 15.72 7.48 -9.27
N GLU A 184 16.35 6.70 -10.17
CA GLU A 184 17.20 5.56 -9.80
C GLU A 184 18.43 6.00 -8.99
N ALA A 185 19.15 7.02 -9.48
CA ALA A 185 20.35 7.53 -8.83
C ALA A 185 20.09 8.07 -7.42
N LEU A 186 18.95 8.74 -7.21
CA LEU A 186 18.53 9.25 -5.90
C LEU A 186 18.28 8.11 -4.92
N PHE A 187 17.51 7.09 -5.33
CA PHE A 187 17.26 5.91 -4.50
C PHE A 187 18.57 5.20 -4.11
N HIS A 188 19.43 4.91 -5.08
CA HIS A 188 20.72 4.26 -4.82
C HIS A 188 21.60 5.11 -3.90
N ARG A 189 21.58 6.44 -4.05
CA ARG A 189 22.32 7.35 -3.18
C ARG A 189 21.79 7.32 -1.74
N ALA A 190 20.47 7.30 -1.56
CA ALA A 190 19.86 7.21 -0.23
C ALA A 190 20.27 5.91 0.48
N MET A 191 20.15 4.78 -0.20
CA MET A 191 20.56 3.47 0.34
C MET A 191 22.05 3.43 0.68
N ALA A 192 22.92 3.95 -0.20
CA ALA A 192 24.36 3.97 0.03
C ALA A 192 24.76 4.84 1.24
N VAL A 193 24.14 6.00 1.42
CA VAL A 193 24.41 6.89 2.56
C VAL A 193 24.00 6.23 3.88
N ILE A 194 22.80 5.64 3.93
CA ILE A 194 22.29 5.00 5.14
C ILE A 194 23.09 3.74 5.48
N ALA A 195 23.44 2.93 4.49
CA ALA A 195 24.24 1.72 4.71
C ALA A 195 25.66 2.01 5.20
N ALA A 196 26.25 3.14 4.80
CA ALA A 196 27.58 3.56 5.23
C ALA A 196 27.60 4.24 6.61
N TRP A 197 26.43 4.61 7.16
CA TRP A 197 26.35 5.32 8.42
C TRP A 197 26.57 4.39 9.62
N ASP A 198 27.28 4.89 10.64
CA ASP A 198 27.48 4.17 11.89
C ASP A 198 26.29 4.36 12.83
N TRP A 199 25.38 3.39 12.81
CA TRP A 199 24.18 3.35 13.64
C TRP A 199 24.41 2.82 15.06
N GLY A 200 25.64 2.40 15.41
CA GLY A 200 25.89 1.64 16.63
C GLY A 200 25.37 0.21 16.56
N ALA A 201 25.28 -0.45 17.72
CA ALA A 201 24.98 -1.88 17.85
C ALA A 201 23.59 -2.19 18.42
N ASP A 202 22.97 -1.25 19.13
CA ASP A 202 21.74 -1.50 19.89
C ASP A 202 20.51 -0.89 19.21
N GLU A 203 19.41 -1.65 19.20
CA GLU A 203 18.09 -1.18 18.77
C GLU A 203 17.36 -0.40 19.89
N PRO A 204 16.59 0.65 19.58
CA PRO A 204 16.47 1.28 18.26
C PRO A 204 17.70 2.13 17.90
N PHE A 205 18.10 2.07 16.64
CA PHE A 205 19.28 2.77 16.11
C PHE A 205 19.10 4.29 16.04
N PHE A 206 17.85 4.74 15.92
CA PHE A 206 17.46 6.15 15.84
C PHE A 206 16.05 6.34 16.38
N GLU A 207 15.72 7.58 16.75
CA GLU A 207 14.34 7.96 17.06
C GLU A 207 13.51 8.09 15.77
N THR A 208 13.92 8.97 14.86
CA THR A 208 13.36 9.08 13.51
C THR A 208 14.48 9.26 12.49
N LEU A 209 14.47 8.45 11.44
CA LEU A 209 15.25 8.62 10.22
C LEU A 209 14.32 9.25 9.17
N GLU A 210 14.48 10.54 8.95
CA GLU A 210 13.67 11.27 7.98
C GLU A 210 14.40 11.37 6.64
N ILE A 211 13.72 10.93 5.57
CA ILE A 211 14.20 10.99 4.19
C ILE A 211 13.26 11.91 3.42
N ARG A 212 13.64 13.18 3.25
CA ARG A 212 12.87 14.13 2.43
C ARG A 212 13.38 14.12 1.01
N VAL A 213 12.47 13.99 0.07
CA VAL A 213 12.77 14.06 -1.36
C VAL A 213 11.92 15.15 -1.98
N GLU A 214 12.55 16.01 -2.78
CA GLU A 214 11.86 16.87 -3.74
C GLU A 214 12.01 16.19 -5.11
N LEU A 215 10.90 15.82 -5.75
CA LEU A 215 10.88 15.12 -7.03
C LEU A 215 9.80 15.72 -7.95
N PRO A 216 10.13 16.11 -9.19
CA PRO A 216 9.13 16.56 -10.16
C PRO A 216 8.18 15.42 -10.54
N GLY A 217 6.95 15.76 -10.88
CA GLY A 217 5.96 14.78 -11.30
C GLY A 217 4.59 15.08 -10.70
N ALA A 218 3.55 14.55 -11.33
CA ALA A 218 2.21 14.51 -10.80
C ALA A 218 1.65 13.09 -10.86
N ASP A 219 0.83 12.75 -9.86
CA ASP A 219 0.12 11.49 -9.81
C ASP A 219 -0.97 11.43 -10.88
N THR A 220 -1.18 10.23 -11.43
CA THR A 220 -2.21 10.01 -12.46
C THR A 220 -3.29 9.07 -11.93
N ARG A 221 -4.46 9.65 -11.60
CA ARG A 221 -5.64 8.88 -11.20
C ARG A 221 -6.18 8.08 -12.38
N LEU A 222 -6.43 6.80 -12.18
CA LEU A 222 -6.99 5.90 -13.19
C LEU A 222 -8.52 5.83 -13.07
N PRO A 223 -9.25 5.46 -14.14
CA PRO A 223 -10.71 5.37 -14.14
C PRO A 223 -11.24 4.09 -13.44
N VAL A 224 -10.49 3.53 -12.50
CA VAL A 224 -10.78 2.25 -11.84
C VAL A 224 -10.58 2.41 -10.34
N GLY A 225 -11.59 2.09 -9.53
CA GLY A 225 -11.46 2.01 -8.07
C GLY A 225 -10.73 3.21 -7.47
N GLU A 226 -9.79 2.96 -6.56
CA GLU A 226 -8.83 3.94 -5.99
C GLU A 226 -7.49 3.99 -6.73
N GLU A 227 -7.39 3.35 -7.89
CA GLU A 227 -6.13 3.19 -8.63
C GLU A 227 -5.49 4.52 -9.05
N VAL A 228 -4.20 4.64 -8.76
CA VAL A 228 -3.35 5.78 -9.07
C VAL A 228 -1.97 5.30 -9.52
N ILE A 229 -1.38 6.01 -10.48
CA ILE A 229 0.04 5.84 -10.82
C ILE A 229 0.80 6.99 -10.19
N SER A 230 1.59 6.70 -9.16
CA SER A 230 2.42 7.68 -8.47
C SER A 230 3.88 7.24 -8.40
N LEU A 231 4.78 8.07 -8.93
CA LEU A 231 6.22 7.90 -8.71
C LEU A 231 6.63 8.34 -7.29
N HIS A 232 5.89 9.26 -6.69
CA HIS A 232 6.15 9.73 -5.33
C HIS A 232 5.87 8.63 -4.31
N GLU A 233 4.70 7.99 -4.42
CA GLU A 233 4.34 6.86 -3.59
C GLU A 233 5.26 5.66 -3.82
N ALA A 234 5.49 5.30 -5.09
CA ALA A 234 6.37 4.19 -5.41
C ALA A 234 7.78 4.39 -4.80
N LEU A 235 8.31 5.61 -4.79
CA LEU A 235 9.59 5.93 -4.14
C LEU A 235 9.50 5.90 -2.62
N HIS A 236 8.39 6.35 -2.03
CA HIS A 236 8.13 6.24 -0.59
C HIS A 236 8.22 4.78 -0.15
N GLU A 237 7.46 3.92 -0.82
CA GLU A 237 7.38 2.49 -0.56
C GLU A 237 8.73 1.79 -0.81
N GLU A 238 9.42 2.17 -1.89
CA GLU A 238 10.76 1.68 -2.21
C GLU A 238 11.75 1.97 -1.08
N LEU A 239 11.84 3.23 -0.65
CA LEU A 239 12.74 3.64 0.43
C LEU A 239 12.37 2.97 1.74
N TYR A 240 11.08 2.94 2.09
CA TYR A 240 10.63 2.39 3.36
C TYR A 240 11.01 0.92 3.52
N PHE A 241 10.59 0.07 2.59
CA PHE A 241 10.81 -1.37 2.71
C PHE A 241 12.26 -1.78 2.44
N SER A 242 12.99 -1.09 1.55
CA SER A 242 14.42 -1.35 1.38
C SER A 242 15.24 -1.02 2.61
N LEU A 243 14.83 0.00 3.38
CA LEU A 243 15.48 0.32 4.65
C LEU A 243 15.11 -0.68 5.74
N LEU A 244 13.88 -1.18 5.81
CA LEU A 244 13.54 -2.31 6.69
C LEU A 244 14.41 -3.54 6.38
N GLU A 245 14.52 -3.91 5.11
CA GLU A 245 15.35 -5.02 4.64
C GLU A 245 16.84 -4.84 5.01
N HIS A 246 17.35 -3.61 4.87
CA HIS A 246 18.69 -3.24 5.30
C HIS A 246 18.91 -3.42 6.81
N PHE A 247 18.01 -2.87 7.65
CA PHE A 247 18.15 -2.95 9.10
C PHE A 247 17.88 -4.36 9.65
N GLN A 248 17.03 -5.17 9.00
CA GLN A 248 16.87 -6.59 9.32
C GLN A 248 18.22 -7.32 9.21
N ARG A 249 18.92 -7.15 8.10
CA ARG A 249 20.25 -7.74 7.87
C ARG A 249 21.28 -7.24 8.84
N ARG A 250 21.32 -5.93 9.07
CA ARG A 250 22.25 -5.32 10.04
C ARG A 250 22.10 -5.97 11.41
N SER A 251 20.87 -6.30 11.78
CA SER A 251 20.54 -6.89 13.07
C SER A 251 20.57 -8.42 13.06
N GLY A 252 21.12 -9.05 12.00
CA GLY A 252 21.25 -10.49 11.87
C GLY A 252 19.93 -11.26 11.72
N ARG A 253 18.83 -10.56 11.39
CA ARG A 253 17.50 -11.16 11.20
C ARG A 253 17.28 -11.53 9.73
N PRO A 254 16.48 -12.58 9.44
CA PRO A 254 16.03 -12.86 8.09
C PRO A 254 15.17 -11.72 7.53
N ILE A 255 15.15 -11.57 6.21
CA ILE A 255 14.22 -10.64 5.54
C ILE A 255 12.78 -11.03 5.89
N GLY A 256 11.97 -10.02 6.19
CA GLY A 256 10.57 -10.21 6.60
C GLY A 256 10.38 -10.43 8.10
N ALA A 257 11.44 -10.37 8.91
CA ALA A 257 11.32 -10.35 10.37
C ALA A 257 10.52 -9.12 10.84
N ARG A 258 9.39 -9.36 11.51
CA ARG A 258 8.43 -8.33 11.94
C ARG A 258 8.68 -7.77 13.35
N ASP A 259 9.65 -8.35 14.07
CA ASP A 259 10.09 -7.96 15.42
C ASP A 259 11.27 -6.96 15.42
N LEU A 260 11.74 -6.54 14.24
CA LEU A 260 12.81 -5.54 14.12
C LEU A 260 12.36 -4.21 14.72
N GLN A 261 13.21 -3.58 15.55
CA GLN A 261 12.95 -2.27 16.13
C GLN A 261 14.03 -1.27 15.71
N PRO A 262 14.14 -0.84 14.44
CA PRO A 262 15.22 0.04 14.00
C PRO A 262 15.05 1.49 14.49
N GLY A 263 13.84 1.87 14.91
CA GLY A 263 13.39 3.25 15.00
C GLY A 263 12.43 3.61 13.86
N ARG A 264 11.87 4.81 13.88
CA ARG A 264 10.92 5.27 12.87
C ARG A 264 11.61 5.65 11.56
N ILE A 265 11.29 4.98 10.47
CA ILE A 265 11.73 5.37 9.12
C ILE A 265 10.62 6.21 8.49
N LEU A 266 10.95 7.41 8.00
CA LEU A 266 9.98 8.37 7.46
C LEU A 266 10.44 8.92 6.11
N PRO A 267 10.10 8.25 5.00
CA PRO A 267 10.19 8.83 3.67
C PRO A 267 9.08 9.87 3.48
N GLU A 268 9.42 11.04 2.94
CA GLU A 268 8.46 12.11 2.64
C GLU A 268 8.81 12.70 1.26
N ILE A 269 8.07 12.26 0.24
CA ILE A 269 8.36 12.58 -1.17
C ILE A 269 7.42 13.69 -1.65
N ARG A 270 7.95 14.88 -1.91
CA ARG A 270 7.16 16.06 -2.27
C ARG A 270 7.35 16.40 -3.74
N GLY A 271 6.25 16.79 -4.39
CA GLY A 271 6.29 17.39 -5.72
C GLY A 271 7.12 18.67 -5.76
N SER A 272 7.89 18.87 -6.83
CA SER A 272 8.70 20.05 -7.06
C SER A 272 8.59 20.55 -8.50
N ASP A 273 8.95 21.81 -8.75
CA ASP A 273 9.05 22.38 -10.09
C ASP A 273 10.47 22.22 -10.64
N GLY A 274 10.82 20.98 -11.02
CA GLY A 274 12.10 20.63 -11.66
C GLY A 274 13.27 20.32 -10.72
N LEU A 275 13.19 20.67 -9.43
CA LEU A 275 14.24 20.35 -8.46
C LEU A 275 14.20 18.87 -8.06
N VAL A 276 15.32 18.17 -8.24
CA VAL A 276 15.52 16.82 -7.67
C VAL A 276 16.49 16.94 -6.50
N ARG A 277 16.02 16.67 -5.28
CA ARG A 277 16.83 16.82 -4.05
C ARG A 277 16.54 15.72 -3.04
N LEU A 278 17.58 15.25 -2.37
CA LEU A 278 17.55 14.29 -1.27
C LEU A 278 18.12 14.93 -0.01
N VAL A 279 17.36 14.87 1.08
CA VAL A 279 17.83 15.22 2.42
C VAL A 279 17.56 14.05 3.36
N ILE A 280 18.60 13.57 4.04
CA ILE A 280 18.48 12.51 5.06
C ILE A 280 19.01 13.04 6.37
N GLU A 281 18.22 12.94 7.43
CA GLU A 281 18.63 13.33 8.77
C GLU A 281 17.96 12.48 9.85
N THR A 282 18.61 12.36 11.00
CA THR A 282 17.96 11.84 12.21
C THR A 282 17.34 12.97 13.02
N ARG A 283 16.16 12.71 13.57
CA ARG A 283 15.41 13.66 14.41
C ARG A 283 14.86 12.98 15.65
N PRO A 284 14.58 13.76 16.72
CA PRO A 284 13.78 13.27 17.84
C PRO A 284 12.37 12.88 17.39
N LEU A 285 11.72 12.00 18.15
CA LEU A 285 10.31 11.67 17.97
C LEU A 285 9.45 12.92 18.15
N ASP A 286 8.53 13.11 17.21
CA ASP A 286 7.48 14.11 17.37
C ASP A 286 6.43 13.65 18.39
N SER A 287 5.87 14.61 19.13
CA SER A 287 4.81 14.40 20.13
C SER A 287 3.47 15.03 19.74
N GLY A 288 3.32 15.58 18.53
CA GLY A 288 2.07 16.14 18.03
C GLY A 288 0.97 15.09 17.87
N GLU A 289 -0.29 15.45 18.09
CA GLU A 289 -1.43 14.56 17.86
C GLU A 289 -1.95 14.65 16.42
N ALA A 290 -2.58 13.58 15.93
CA ALA A 290 -3.30 13.60 14.66
C ALA A 290 -4.55 14.51 14.75
N ASP A 291 -4.59 15.54 13.91
CA ASP A 291 -5.66 16.53 13.85
C ASP A 291 -6.50 16.41 12.57
N TRP A 292 -7.63 15.73 12.65
CA TRP A 292 -8.63 15.76 11.59
C TRP A 292 -9.79 16.68 11.97
N PRO A 293 -10.47 17.29 10.99
CA PRO A 293 -11.72 18.00 11.25
C PRO A 293 -12.76 17.08 11.89
N ASP A 294 -13.52 17.62 12.85
CA ASP A 294 -14.63 16.90 13.48
C ASP A 294 -15.73 16.59 12.46
N GLN A 295 -16.29 15.38 12.53
CA GLN A 295 -17.33 14.90 11.62
C GLN A 295 -18.40 14.08 12.37
N PRO A 296 -19.65 14.01 11.91
CA PRO A 296 -20.63 13.11 12.50
C PRO A 296 -20.20 11.64 12.38
N LEU A 297 -20.23 10.88 13.49
CA LEU A 297 -19.69 9.52 13.58
C LEU A 297 -20.18 8.59 12.46
N HIS A 298 -21.48 8.60 12.16
CA HIS A 298 -22.09 7.70 11.17
C HIS A 298 -21.96 8.18 9.72
N GLU A 299 -21.60 9.45 9.51
CA GLU A 299 -21.54 10.06 8.18
C GLU A 299 -20.11 10.40 7.74
N ALA A 300 -19.12 10.14 8.61
CA ALA A 300 -17.72 10.48 8.41
C ALA A 300 -17.20 10.04 7.03
N GLU A 301 -16.46 10.95 6.41
CA GLU A 301 -15.89 10.83 5.06
C GLU A 301 -14.35 10.84 5.08
N ALA A 302 -13.75 10.99 6.26
CA ALA A 302 -12.31 10.97 6.49
C ALA A 302 -12.01 10.49 7.92
N PRO A 303 -10.75 10.12 8.24
CA PRO A 303 -10.35 9.69 9.57
C PRO A 303 -10.63 10.76 10.66
N PHE A 304 -10.71 10.32 11.92
CA PHE A 304 -11.02 11.18 13.06
C PHE A 304 -9.78 11.77 13.74
N GLY A 305 -9.91 12.98 14.29
CA GLY A 305 -8.86 13.58 15.10
C GLY A 305 -8.80 12.94 16.49
N MET A 306 -7.65 12.96 17.14
CA MET A 306 -7.52 12.40 18.50
C MET A 306 -8.46 13.10 19.51
N ALA A 307 -8.77 14.37 19.30
CA ALA A 307 -9.75 15.10 20.09
C ALA A 307 -11.17 14.52 19.94
N GLN A 308 -11.61 14.26 18.70
CA GLN A 308 -12.89 13.62 18.43
C GLN A 308 -12.92 12.19 18.99
N ILE A 309 -11.87 11.39 18.76
CA ILE A 309 -11.78 10.01 19.26
C ILE A 309 -11.96 9.98 20.79
N ARG A 310 -11.30 10.90 21.51
CA ARG A 310 -11.45 11.04 22.97
C ARG A 310 -12.90 11.36 23.37
N ALA A 311 -13.53 12.30 22.66
CA ALA A 311 -14.92 12.68 22.93
C ALA A 311 -15.90 11.52 22.65
N GLU A 312 -15.69 10.73 21.60
CA GLU A 312 -16.52 9.55 21.34
C GLU A 312 -16.31 8.45 22.39
N LEU A 313 -15.08 8.20 22.83
CA LEU A 313 -14.80 7.27 23.93
C LEU A 313 -15.45 7.73 25.26
N ASP A 314 -15.52 9.04 25.51
CA ASP A 314 -16.22 9.58 26.68
C ASP A 314 -17.74 9.36 26.59
N ARG A 315 -18.34 9.51 25.39
CA ARG A 315 -19.77 9.22 25.17
C ARG A 315 -20.09 7.73 25.28
N ILE A 316 -19.22 6.87 24.75
CA ILE A 316 -19.31 5.41 24.92
C ILE A 316 -19.28 5.07 26.41
N GLY A 317 -18.50 5.80 27.22
CA GLY A 317 -18.44 5.62 28.67
C GLY A 317 -17.75 4.32 29.11
N GLY A 318 -17.98 3.90 30.36
CA GLY A 318 -17.29 2.76 30.97
C GLY A 318 -16.02 3.16 31.72
N GLU A 319 -15.28 2.18 32.22
CA GLU A 319 -14.03 2.42 32.94
C GLU A 319 -12.90 2.79 31.96
N VAL A 320 -12.14 3.83 32.29
CA VAL A 320 -10.98 4.27 31.52
C VAL A 320 -9.78 3.40 31.86
N PHE A 321 -9.07 2.94 30.82
CA PHE A 321 -7.71 2.40 30.98
C PHE A 321 -6.84 2.84 29.81
N VAL A 322 -5.53 2.92 30.05
CA VAL A 322 -4.57 3.50 29.11
C VAL A 322 -3.26 2.72 29.10
N ALA A 323 -2.58 2.72 27.95
CA ALA A 323 -1.17 2.37 27.82
C ALA A 323 -0.39 3.58 27.26
N GLY A 324 0.93 3.50 27.22
CA GLY A 324 1.80 4.54 26.66
C GLY A 324 2.48 4.08 25.38
N SER A 325 2.49 4.93 24.36
CA SER A 325 3.28 4.72 23.15
C SER A 325 4.76 5.01 23.38
N ARG A 326 5.61 4.61 22.43
CA ARG A 326 7.05 4.90 22.52
C ARG A 326 7.36 6.41 22.52
N ALA A 327 6.61 7.23 21.79
CA ALA A 327 6.75 8.69 21.80
C ALA A 327 5.94 9.39 22.92
N GLY A 328 5.35 8.63 23.84
CA GLY A 328 4.65 9.17 25.02
C GLY A 328 3.18 9.58 24.78
N ARG A 329 2.58 9.22 23.65
CA ARG A 329 1.14 9.40 23.41
C ARG A 329 0.34 8.33 24.17
N PRO A 330 -0.84 8.66 24.71
CA PRO A 330 -1.67 7.67 25.36
C PRO A 330 -2.37 6.79 24.33
N VAL A 331 -2.35 5.48 24.55
CA VAL A 331 -3.28 4.54 23.89
C VAL A 331 -4.55 4.53 24.71
N LEU A 332 -5.63 5.10 24.17
CA LEU A 332 -6.89 5.33 24.88
C LEU A 332 -7.82 4.13 24.73
N ALA A 333 -8.37 3.64 25.84
CA ALA A 333 -9.36 2.57 25.82
C ALA A 333 -10.50 2.76 26.85
N ARG A 334 -11.57 1.99 26.66
CA ARG A 334 -12.73 1.88 27.57
C ARG A 334 -13.09 0.44 27.83
N HIS A 335 -13.50 0.13 29.06
CA HIS A 335 -14.11 -1.13 29.45
C HIS A 335 -15.57 -0.89 29.83
N ARG A 336 -16.50 -1.43 29.05
CA ARG A 336 -17.93 -1.45 29.33
C ARG A 336 -18.27 -2.79 29.96
N GLN A 337 -18.58 -2.78 31.25
CA GLN A 337 -19.02 -3.98 31.97
C GLN A 337 -20.52 -4.22 31.72
N GLY A 338 -20.84 -5.45 31.32
CA GLY A 338 -22.22 -5.92 31.14
C GLY A 338 -22.39 -7.37 31.62
N SER A 339 -23.54 -7.97 31.29
CA SER A 339 -23.85 -9.37 31.60
C SER A 339 -23.54 -10.34 30.46
N ASP A 340 -23.33 -9.81 29.25
CA ASP A 340 -22.96 -10.59 28.08
C ASP A 340 -21.56 -11.20 28.21
N HIS A 341 -21.27 -12.18 27.35
CA HIS A 341 -19.93 -12.71 27.18
C HIS A 341 -18.99 -11.62 26.63
N PRO A 342 -17.85 -11.38 27.28
CA PRO A 342 -16.99 -10.26 26.93
C PRO A 342 -16.31 -10.42 25.57
N VAL A 343 -16.20 -9.29 24.85
CA VAL A 343 -15.51 -9.17 23.56
C VAL A 343 -14.46 -8.05 23.61
N MET A 344 -13.29 -8.28 23.02
CA MET A 344 -12.29 -7.24 22.78
C MET A 344 -12.47 -6.64 21.38
N ILE A 345 -12.51 -5.32 21.26
CA ILE A 345 -12.62 -4.60 19.99
C ILE A 345 -11.41 -3.66 19.86
N SER A 346 -10.63 -3.79 18.79
CA SER A 346 -9.51 -2.89 18.52
C SER A 346 -9.46 -2.42 17.07
N GLY A 347 -8.79 -1.30 16.86
CA GLY A 347 -8.46 -0.78 15.52
C GLY A 347 -7.17 0.03 15.57
N GLY A 348 -6.65 0.39 14.39
CA GLY A 348 -5.45 1.22 14.29
C GLY A 348 -4.21 0.56 14.89
N GLN A 349 -4.13 -0.79 14.89
CA GLN A 349 -2.89 -1.52 15.12
C GLN A 349 -1.84 -1.10 14.09
N HIS A 350 -2.26 -1.07 12.82
CA HIS A 350 -1.59 -0.39 11.74
C HIS A 350 -2.31 0.93 11.49
N ALA A 351 -1.58 2.04 11.59
CA ALA A 351 -2.26 3.33 11.74
C ALA A 351 -2.68 3.98 10.41
N ASN A 352 -2.18 3.47 9.28
CA ASN A 352 -2.62 3.82 7.93
C ASN A 352 -3.91 3.09 7.50
N GLU A 353 -4.33 2.07 8.24
CA GLU A 353 -5.55 1.30 8.02
C GLU A 353 -6.73 1.94 8.77
N VAL A 354 -7.26 3.02 8.18
CA VAL A 354 -8.04 4.03 8.92
C VAL A 354 -9.51 3.69 9.13
N SER A 355 -10.11 2.81 8.32
CA SER A 355 -11.52 2.43 8.46
C SER A 355 -11.76 1.63 9.74
N GLY A 356 -10.77 0.86 10.21
CA GLY A 356 -10.86 0.08 11.44
C GLY A 356 -11.06 0.94 12.68
N VAL A 357 -10.42 2.12 12.73
CA VAL A 357 -10.59 3.10 13.82
C VAL A 357 -12.04 3.59 13.88
N ALA A 358 -12.57 4.03 12.73
CA ALA A 358 -13.92 4.56 12.65
C ALA A 358 -14.98 3.47 12.89
N GLY A 359 -14.78 2.28 12.31
CA GLY A 359 -15.65 1.11 12.48
C GLY A 359 -15.73 0.65 13.94
N ALA A 360 -14.59 0.61 14.64
CA ALA A 360 -14.55 0.25 16.06
C ALA A 360 -15.37 1.23 16.92
N ILE A 361 -15.15 2.54 16.75
CA ILE A 361 -15.86 3.57 17.52
C ILE A 361 -17.37 3.52 17.22
N ARG A 362 -17.73 3.38 15.94
CA ARG A 362 -19.12 3.30 15.50
C ARG A 362 -19.84 2.09 16.08
N ALA A 363 -19.23 0.91 16.03
CA ALA A 363 -19.81 -0.30 16.60
C ALA A 363 -19.94 -0.20 18.12
N ALA A 364 -18.90 0.29 18.81
CA ALA A 364 -18.93 0.46 20.26
C ALA A 364 -19.99 1.47 20.72
N ALA A 365 -20.24 2.54 19.95
CA ALA A 365 -21.33 3.47 20.24
C ALA A 365 -22.70 2.76 20.19
N LEU A 366 -22.94 1.91 19.18
CA LEU A 366 -24.17 1.13 19.04
C LEU A 366 -24.31 0.03 20.10
N LEU A 367 -23.20 -0.62 20.49
CA LEU A 367 -23.18 -1.58 21.60
C LEU A 367 -23.41 -0.90 22.95
N ALA A 368 -22.91 0.32 23.14
CA ALA A 368 -23.04 1.07 24.38
C ALA A 368 -24.50 1.43 24.74
N ASP A 369 -25.41 1.42 23.76
CA ASP A 369 -26.86 1.58 23.97
C ASP A 369 -27.54 0.30 24.47
N ARG A 370 -26.83 -0.84 24.45
CA ARG A 370 -27.35 -2.14 24.91
C ARG A 370 -26.95 -2.36 26.38
N PRO A 371 -27.91 -2.43 27.34
CA PRO A 371 -27.58 -2.51 28.77
C PRO A 371 -26.78 -3.74 29.18
N THR A 372 -26.87 -4.83 28.43
CA THR A 372 -26.17 -6.09 28.73
C THR A 372 -24.76 -6.13 28.14
N ALA A 373 -24.39 -5.19 27.27
CA ALA A 373 -23.19 -5.28 26.47
C ALA A 373 -21.91 -5.27 27.34
N HIS A 374 -21.02 -6.22 27.07
CA HIS A 374 -19.76 -6.38 27.78
C HIS A 374 -18.60 -6.40 26.79
N PHE A 375 -17.82 -5.31 26.75
CA PHE A 375 -16.72 -5.21 25.82
C PHE A 375 -15.61 -4.27 26.29
N THR A 376 -14.44 -4.41 25.68
CA THR A 376 -13.39 -3.39 25.69
C THR A 376 -13.22 -2.80 24.30
N ILE A 377 -12.86 -1.52 24.22
CA ILE A 377 -12.52 -0.85 22.97
C ILE A 377 -11.20 -0.09 23.09
N ALA A 378 -10.28 -0.35 22.15
CA ALA A 378 -9.04 0.42 21.93
C ALA A 378 -8.98 0.81 20.43
N PRO A 379 -9.52 1.97 20.02
CA PRO A 379 -9.77 2.25 18.61
C PRO A 379 -8.52 2.70 17.85
N VAL A 380 -7.46 3.11 18.55
CA VAL A 380 -6.16 3.48 17.97
C VAL A 380 -5.07 2.87 18.84
N GLU A 381 -4.62 1.67 18.51
CA GLU A 381 -3.56 0.99 19.25
C GLU A 381 -2.17 1.61 18.98
N ASN A 382 -1.92 2.12 17.77
CA ASN A 382 -0.66 2.77 17.38
C ASN A 382 -0.85 4.29 17.18
N PRO A 383 -0.99 5.09 18.26
CA PRO A 383 -1.19 6.55 18.15
C PRO A 383 0.03 7.27 17.57
N ASP A 384 1.21 6.67 17.68
CA ASP A 384 2.45 7.18 17.12
C ASP A 384 2.48 7.09 15.60
N GLY A 385 2.08 5.94 15.04
CA GLY A 385 1.84 5.76 13.62
C GLY A 385 0.69 6.67 13.15
N TYR A 386 -0.37 6.83 13.95
CA TYR A 386 -1.55 7.61 13.56
C TYR A 386 -1.23 9.11 13.37
N ALA A 387 -0.40 9.67 14.24
CA ALA A 387 0.14 11.02 14.07
C ALA A 387 1.01 11.14 12.80
N MET A 388 1.78 10.09 12.47
CA MET A 388 2.57 10.07 11.24
C MET A 388 1.71 9.97 9.99
N HIS A 389 0.69 9.13 10.01
CA HIS A 389 -0.27 9.00 8.93
C HIS A 389 -0.92 10.35 8.62
N ARG A 390 -1.33 11.10 9.66
CA ARG A 390 -1.84 12.45 9.48
C ARG A 390 -0.80 13.41 8.90
N ARG A 391 0.46 13.32 9.32
CA ARG A 391 1.53 14.15 8.75
C ARG A 391 1.68 13.90 7.25
N LEU A 392 1.71 12.64 6.82
CA LEU A 392 1.94 12.27 5.42
C LEU A 392 0.75 12.60 4.51
N THR A 393 -0.48 12.34 4.98
CA THR A 393 -1.72 12.62 4.22
C THR A 393 -1.97 14.11 3.97
N ARG A 394 -1.33 15.03 4.70
CA ARG A 394 -1.42 16.47 4.42
C ARG A 394 -0.81 16.86 3.07
N SER A 395 0.22 16.16 2.61
CA SER A 395 0.86 16.42 1.32
C SER A 395 0.52 15.39 0.25
N GLN A 396 0.21 14.17 0.66
CA GLN A 396 -0.01 13.02 -0.22
C GLN A 396 -1.29 12.33 0.23
N PRO A 397 -2.44 12.96 -0.01
CA PRO A 397 -3.68 12.53 0.60
C PRO A 397 -4.17 11.21 0.09
N ASP A 398 -3.68 10.66 -1.04
CA ASP A 398 -4.21 9.44 -1.68
C ASP A 398 -3.21 8.26 -1.64
N HIS A 399 -2.08 8.40 -0.91
CA HIS A 399 -1.05 7.35 -0.85
C HIS A 399 -1.25 6.39 0.33
N MET A 400 -0.69 5.18 0.25
CA MET A 400 -0.84 4.09 1.22
C MET A 400 -0.16 4.33 2.57
N HIS A 401 0.96 5.06 2.57
CA HIS A 401 1.72 5.45 3.77
C HIS A 401 2.14 4.29 4.68
N HIS A 402 2.72 3.22 4.13
CA HIS A 402 3.16 2.07 4.94
C HIS A 402 4.21 2.43 6.00
N ALA A 403 4.90 3.56 5.86
CA ALA A 403 5.72 4.09 6.95
C ALA A 403 4.91 4.22 8.26
N ALA A 404 3.63 4.59 8.18
CA ALA A 404 2.74 4.75 9.32
C ALA A 404 2.06 3.45 9.80
N ARG A 405 2.26 2.32 9.12
CA ARG A 405 1.82 1.00 9.57
C ARG A 405 2.50 0.60 10.90
N TYR A 406 3.80 0.85 10.99
CA TYR A 406 4.66 0.40 12.09
C TYR A 406 4.69 1.37 13.26
N THR A 407 5.13 0.92 14.44
CA THR A 407 5.18 1.80 15.63
C THR A 407 6.38 2.75 15.57
N ALA A 408 6.54 3.64 16.56
CA ALA A 408 7.75 4.47 16.65
C ALA A 408 9.04 3.67 16.96
N LEU A 409 8.95 2.39 17.35
CA LEU A 409 10.09 1.48 17.39
C LEU A 409 10.43 0.94 15.98
N GLY A 410 9.51 1.03 15.02
CA GLY A 410 9.61 0.48 13.68
C GLY A 410 9.26 -1.02 13.57
N ASP A 411 8.75 -1.62 14.66
CA ASP A 411 8.23 -2.99 14.67
C ASP A 411 6.75 -3.04 14.28
N ASP A 412 6.35 -4.24 13.88
CA ASP A 412 4.95 -4.58 13.68
C ASP A 412 4.31 -4.90 15.03
N LEU A 413 3.28 -4.15 15.42
CA LEU A 413 2.74 -4.22 16.77
C LEU A 413 2.24 -5.62 17.16
N GLU A 414 1.71 -6.40 16.20
CA GLU A 414 1.25 -7.77 16.42
C GLU A 414 2.37 -8.72 16.82
N TYR A 415 3.61 -8.46 16.38
CA TYR A 415 4.75 -9.34 16.57
C TYR A 415 5.66 -8.90 17.72
N ARG A 416 5.25 -7.88 18.48
CA ARG A 416 6.03 -7.42 19.63
C ARG A 416 6.14 -8.52 20.69
N GLY A 417 7.37 -8.93 20.95
CA GLY A 417 7.69 -9.89 21.99
C GLY A 417 7.41 -9.36 23.41
N GLN A 418 7.36 -10.27 24.38
CA GLN A 418 7.15 -9.93 25.79
C GLN A 418 8.44 -9.48 26.52
N THR A 419 9.58 -9.45 25.82
CA THR A 419 10.85 -9.03 26.38
C THR A 419 11.04 -7.52 26.19
N GLY A 420 11.07 -6.77 27.29
CA GLY A 420 11.21 -5.31 27.27
C GLY A 420 9.89 -4.57 27.54
N PRO A 421 9.87 -3.24 27.41
CA PRO A 421 8.65 -2.47 27.62
C PRO A 421 7.62 -2.77 26.53
N LEU A 422 6.40 -3.13 26.92
CA LEU A 422 5.32 -3.47 25.98
C LEU A 422 4.80 -2.26 25.19
N TYR A 423 4.94 -1.05 25.74
CA TYR A 423 4.36 0.19 25.20
C TYR A 423 2.90 0.00 24.73
N GLU A 424 2.62 0.22 23.45
CA GLU A 424 1.30 0.09 22.85
C GLU A 424 0.68 -1.29 23.08
N ALA A 425 1.46 -2.37 23.01
CA ALA A 425 0.98 -3.74 23.16
C ALA A 425 0.40 -4.03 24.57
N ALA A 426 0.74 -3.20 25.57
CA ALA A 426 0.17 -3.34 26.91
C ALA A 426 -1.36 -3.17 26.93
N ILE A 427 -1.94 -2.46 25.96
CA ILE A 427 -3.38 -2.20 25.93
C ILE A 427 -4.20 -3.48 25.80
N ARG A 428 -3.73 -4.45 24.99
CA ARG A 428 -4.40 -5.74 24.80
C ARG A 428 -4.28 -6.63 26.02
N VAL A 429 -3.12 -6.61 26.67
CA VAL A 429 -2.89 -7.35 27.93
C VAL A 429 -3.85 -6.85 29.00
N GLU A 430 -3.97 -5.53 29.15
CA GLU A 430 -4.88 -4.92 30.12
C GLU A 430 -6.36 -5.19 29.78
N ALA A 431 -6.75 -5.06 28.50
CA ALA A 431 -8.10 -5.35 28.04
C ALA A 431 -8.53 -6.79 28.35
N ARG A 432 -7.63 -7.75 28.13
CA ARG A 432 -7.88 -9.16 28.47
C ARG A 432 -7.88 -9.39 29.98
N ALA A 433 -6.99 -8.75 30.74
CA ALA A 433 -6.94 -8.89 32.20
C ALA A 433 -8.25 -8.42 32.87
N ARG A 434 -8.90 -7.40 32.31
CA ARG A 434 -10.18 -6.86 32.80
C ARG A 434 -11.39 -7.74 32.50
N THR A 435 -11.38 -8.42 31.35
CA THR A 435 -12.58 -9.07 30.82
C THR A 435 -12.51 -10.59 30.81
N GLY A 436 -11.33 -11.18 30.64
CA GLY A 436 -11.16 -12.58 30.30
C GLY A 436 -11.69 -12.95 28.90
N ALA A 437 -11.97 -11.97 28.02
CA ALA A 437 -12.61 -12.16 26.72
C ALA A 437 -11.90 -13.16 25.81
N ASP A 438 -12.61 -14.19 25.36
CA ASP A 438 -12.09 -15.21 24.43
C ASP A 438 -12.25 -14.87 22.94
N LEU A 439 -12.95 -13.76 22.63
CA LEU A 439 -13.07 -13.21 21.28
C LEU A 439 -12.40 -11.84 21.18
N HIS A 440 -11.53 -11.68 20.19
CA HIS A 440 -10.97 -10.40 19.77
C HIS A 440 -11.36 -10.07 18.33
N LEU A 441 -11.99 -8.91 18.16
CA LEU A 441 -12.31 -8.31 16.88
C LEU A 441 -11.24 -7.25 16.60
N ASN A 442 -10.31 -7.58 15.71
CA ASN A 442 -9.16 -6.74 15.38
C ASN A 442 -9.34 -6.13 14.00
N LEU A 443 -9.68 -4.85 13.95
CA LEU A 443 -10.11 -4.21 12.72
C LEU A 443 -8.92 -3.66 11.94
N HIS A 444 -8.75 -4.17 10.74
CA HIS A 444 -7.63 -3.88 9.86
C HIS A 444 -8.09 -3.41 8.48
N GLY A 445 -7.13 -3.03 7.68
CA GLY A 445 -7.27 -2.68 6.30
C GLY A 445 -6.02 -3.01 5.50
N TYR A 446 -6.05 -2.73 4.21
CA TYR A 446 -4.94 -3.05 3.32
C TYR A 446 -4.99 -2.15 2.07
N PRO A 447 -3.99 -2.26 1.18
CA PRO A 447 -3.86 -1.42 -0.01
C PRO A 447 -5.20 -1.23 -0.76
N SER A 448 -5.62 0.03 -0.93
CA SER A 448 -6.83 0.40 -1.68
C SER A 448 -6.62 0.42 -3.20
N HIS A 449 -5.36 0.40 -3.62
CA HIS A 449 -4.88 0.38 -4.99
C HIS A 449 -3.57 -0.43 -5.11
N GLU A 450 -3.01 -0.52 -6.32
CA GLU A 450 -1.81 -1.33 -6.57
C GLU A 450 -0.57 -0.86 -5.80
N TRP A 451 -0.02 -1.75 -4.97
CA TRP A 451 1.23 -1.54 -4.25
C TRP A 451 2.45 -1.97 -5.06
N THR A 452 3.39 -1.06 -5.34
CA THR A 452 4.58 -1.39 -6.14
C THR A 452 5.88 -0.91 -5.51
N ARG A 453 6.96 -1.64 -5.83
CA ARG A 453 8.35 -1.30 -5.51
C ARG A 453 9.21 -1.41 -6.79
N PRO A 454 9.17 -0.40 -7.68
CA PRO A 454 9.76 -0.49 -9.01
C PRO A 454 11.27 -0.80 -9.00
N LEU A 455 12.05 -0.31 -8.05
CA LEU A 455 13.50 -0.44 -8.07
C LEU A 455 14.02 -1.74 -7.43
N THR A 456 13.15 -2.55 -6.81
CA THR A 456 13.48 -3.85 -6.21
C THR A 456 12.66 -5.01 -6.78
N GLY A 457 12.33 -4.94 -8.07
CA GLY A 457 11.69 -6.03 -8.81
C GLY A 457 10.18 -5.87 -9.04
N TYR A 458 9.65 -4.66 -8.80
CA TYR A 458 8.25 -4.23 -8.98
C TYR A 458 7.27 -4.79 -7.97
N VAL A 459 7.25 -6.11 -7.76
CA VAL A 459 6.35 -6.75 -6.79
C VAL A 459 6.95 -6.63 -5.39
N PRO A 460 6.20 -6.12 -4.39
CA PRO A 460 6.69 -6.02 -3.02
C PRO A 460 7.03 -7.40 -2.44
N ARG A 461 8.33 -7.63 -2.19
CA ARG A 461 8.85 -8.90 -1.64
C ARG A 461 8.20 -9.25 -0.31
N GLY A 462 7.70 -10.47 -0.18
CA GLY A 462 7.06 -10.97 1.03
C GLY A 462 5.64 -10.44 1.24
N PHE A 463 5.14 -9.59 0.35
CA PHE A 463 3.80 -9.04 0.38
C PHE A 463 3.07 -9.21 -0.96
N GLU A 464 3.47 -10.19 -1.77
CA GLU A 464 2.98 -10.40 -3.12
C GLU A 464 1.44 -10.52 -3.15
N MET A 465 0.84 -11.18 -2.15
CA MET A 465 -0.62 -11.36 -2.01
C MET A 465 -1.41 -10.08 -1.68
N TRP A 466 -0.72 -9.01 -1.31
CA TRP A 466 -1.29 -7.71 -0.93
C TRP A 466 -1.14 -6.67 -2.04
N THR A 467 -0.47 -7.02 -3.13
CA THR A 467 -0.14 -6.10 -4.24
C THR A 467 -1.37 -5.42 -4.84
N VAL A 468 -2.52 -6.11 -4.92
CA VAL A 468 -3.73 -5.59 -5.56
C VAL A 468 -4.99 -5.81 -4.72
N PRO A 469 -5.97 -4.87 -4.75
CA PRO A 469 -7.26 -5.01 -4.08
C PRO A 469 -8.05 -6.24 -4.53
N LYS A 470 -8.73 -6.87 -3.56
CA LYS A 470 -9.51 -8.11 -3.70
C LYS A 470 -10.80 -8.14 -2.85
N GLY A 471 -11.35 -6.96 -2.56
CA GLY A 471 -12.55 -6.79 -1.73
C GLY A 471 -12.25 -6.74 -0.24
N PHE A 472 -13.29 -6.51 0.56
CA PHE A 472 -13.26 -6.76 1.98
C PHE A 472 -13.15 -8.26 2.24
N PHE A 473 -12.20 -8.67 3.06
CA PHE A 473 -12.00 -10.09 3.35
C PHE A 473 -11.68 -10.32 4.82
N LEU A 474 -11.83 -11.56 5.28
CA LEU A 474 -11.80 -11.89 6.70
C LEU A 474 -10.73 -12.93 7.01
N ILE A 475 -9.99 -12.73 8.10
CA ILE A 475 -9.03 -13.70 8.61
C ILE A 475 -9.49 -14.14 9.99
N LEU A 476 -9.76 -15.42 10.13
CA LEU A 476 -10.17 -16.06 11.36
C LEU A 476 -9.04 -16.91 11.92
N ARG A 477 -8.60 -16.60 13.12
CA ARG A 477 -7.62 -17.40 13.86
C ARG A 477 -8.29 -18.02 15.09
N HIS A 478 -8.05 -19.29 15.36
CA HIS A 478 -8.65 -19.96 16.52
C HIS A 478 -7.69 -20.92 17.23
N HIS A 479 -7.94 -21.19 18.50
CA HIS A 479 -7.24 -22.25 19.25
C HIS A 479 -7.63 -23.65 18.76
N PRO A 480 -6.78 -24.67 19.05
CA PRO A 480 -7.19 -26.06 18.90
C PRO A 480 -8.50 -26.38 19.63
N GLY A 481 -9.43 -27.03 18.95
CA GLY A 481 -10.76 -27.39 19.48
C GLY A 481 -11.81 -26.27 19.44
N TRP A 482 -11.50 -25.11 18.86
CA TRP A 482 -12.43 -23.99 18.69
C TRP A 482 -12.97 -23.81 17.26
N GLU A 483 -12.54 -24.64 16.31
CA GLU A 483 -12.85 -24.49 14.89
C GLU A 483 -14.35 -24.33 14.62
N ASP A 484 -15.20 -25.22 15.17
CA ASP A 484 -16.66 -25.16 14.94
C ASP A 484 -17.28 -23.84 15.41
N ARG A 485 -16.86 -23.34 16.58
CA ARG A 485 -17.34 -22.05 17.11
C ARG A 485 -16.88 -20.90 16.23
N ALA A 486 -15.60 -20.92 15.86
CA ALA A 486 -14.98 -19.89 15.05
C ALA A 486 -15.62 -19.84 13.65
N ARG A 487 -15.89 -21.00 13.03
CA ARG A 487 -16.58 -21.07 11.73
C ARG A 487 -18.01 -20.58 11.78
N ARG A 488 -18.79 -20.91 12.83
CA ARG A 488 -20.15 -20.34 13.01
C ARG A 488 -20.13 -18.82 13.12
N LEU A 489 -19.17 -18.27 13.86
CA LEU A 489 -18.94 -16.83 13.95
C LEU A 489 -18.70 -16.24 12.55
N LEU A 490 -17.77 -16.82 11.79
CA LEU A 490 -17.43 -16.35 10.45
C LEU A 490 -18.62 -16.40 9.49
N THR A 491 -19.37 -17.52 9.43
CA THR A 491 -20.57 -17.64 8.59
C THR A 491 -21.62 -16.58 8.95
N ARG A 492 -21.83 -16.28 10.23
CA ARG A 492 -22.80 -15.26 10.62
C ARG A 492 -22.35 -13.85 10.23
N VAL A 493 -21.05 -13.57 10.34
CA VAL A 493 -20.47 -12.29 9.92
C VAL A 493 -20.57 -12.12 8.41
N THR A 494 -20.20 -13.12 7.61
CA THR A 494 -20.26 -13.02 6.14
C THR A 494 -21.68 -12.88 5.63
N ALA A 495 -22.64 -13.57 6.24
CA ALA A 495 -24.06 -13.43 5.93
C ALA A 495 -24.55 -11.99 6.16
N GLU A 496 -24.23 -11.38 7.32
CA GLU A 496 -24.60 -10.00 7.61
C GLU A 496 -23.94 -8.99 6.64
N LEU A 497 -22.68 -9.23 6.27
CA LEU A 497 -21.98 -8.38 5.32
C LEU A 497 -22.53 -8.51 3.89
N ALA A 498 -23.02 -9.69 3.51
CA ALA A 498 -23.65 -9.91 2.21
C ALA A 498 -24.96 -9.10 2.04
N ASP A 499 -25.61 -8.73 3.14
CA ASP A 499 -26.79 -7.86 3.16
C ASP A 499 -26.46 -6.37 2.93
N LEU A 500 -25.19 -6.02 2.68
CA LEU A 500 -24.74 -4.71 2.20
C LEU A 500 -24.49 -4.74 0.69
N PRO A 501 -25.45 -4.32 -0.17
CA PRO A 501 -25.32 -4.48 -1.62
C PRO A 501 -24.12 -3.75 -2.22
N GLU A 502 -23.79 -2.56 -1.69
CA GLU A 502 -22.65 -1.76 -2.15
C GLU A 502 -21.31 -2.46 -1.87
N LEU A 503 -21.20 -3.13 -0.72
CA LEU A 503 -20.02 -3.90 -0.32
C LEU A 503 -19.90 -5.18 -1.15
N ALA A 504 -20.99 -5.94 -1.30
CA ALA A 504 -21.02 -7.14 -2.14
C ALA A 504 -20.62 -6.82 -3.60
N ALA A 505 -21.12 -5.69 -4.14
CA ALA A 505 -20.75 -5.22 -5.47
C ALA A 505 -19.27 -4.79 -5.56
N LEU A 506 -18.73 -4.14 -4.52
CA LEU A 506 -17.31 -3.79 -4.45
C LEU A 506 -16.43 -5.04 -4.46
N ASN A 507 -16.74 -6.04 -3.63
CA ASN A 507 -16.03 -7.32 -3.58
C ASN A 507 -16.04 -8.01 -4.95
N ALA A 508 -17.22 -8.19 -5.55
CA ALA A 508 -17.34 -8.85 -6.84
C ALA A 508 -16.48 -8.18 -7.93
N ARG A 509 -16.47 -6.84 -7.98
CA ARG A 509 -15.65 -6.09 -8.94
C ARG A 509 -14.15 -6.27 -8.71
N GLN A 510 -13.68 -6.10 -7.46
CA GLN A 510 -12.26 -6.21 -7.16
C GLN A 510 -11.74 -7.64 -7.33
N ILE A 511 -12.52 -8.66 -6.94
CA ILE A 511 -12.21 -10.07 -7.16
C ILE A 511 -12.08 -10.37 -8.66
N ALA A 512 -13.02 -9.91 -9.49
CA ALA A 512 -12.96 -10.13 -10.93
C ALA A 512 -11.69 -9.50 -11.55
N LEU A 513 -11.33 -8.28 -11.13
CA LEU A 513 -10.09 -7.63 -11.57
C LEU A 513 -8.84 -8.38 -11.07
N TYR A 514 -8.83 -8.80 -9.81
CA TYR A 514 -7.75 -9.59 -9.22
C TYR A 514 -7.51 -10.87 -10.05
N GLU A 515 -8.55 -11.63 -10.36
CA GLU A 515 -8.40 -12.92 -11.06
C GLU A 515 -7.82 -12.78 -12.47
N ILE A 516 -8.13 -11.68 -13.15
CA ILE A 516 -7.59 -11.37 -14.48
C ILE A 516 -6.08 -11.10 -14.38
N HIS A 517 -5.61 -10.29 -13.43
CA HIS A 517 -4.23 -9.79 -13.42
C HIS A 517 -3.29 -10.55 -12.48
N ALA A 518 -3.78 -11.02 -11.34
CA ALA A 518 -2.99 -11.73 -10.32
C ALA A 518 -3.21 -13.25 -10.32
N GLY A 519 -4.20 -13.75 -11.08
CA GLY A 519 -4.56 -15.16 -11.12
C GLY A 519 -5.58 -15.55 -10.04
N ARG A 520 -5.86 -16.85 -9.91
CA ARG A 520 -6.97 -17.34 -9.08
C ARG A 520 -6.77 -16.99 -7.60
N LEU A 521 -7.83 -16.55 -6.93
CA LEU A 521 -7.80 -16.32 -5.48
C LEU A 521 -7.53 -17.63 -4.74
N GLY A 522 -6.54 -17.62 -3.85
CA GLY A 522 -6.21 -18.75 -2.97
C GLY A 522 -7.02 -18.82 -1.68
N PHE A 523 -8.12 -18.06 -1.58
CA PHE A 523 -8.94 -17.93 -0.37
C PHE A 523 -10.20 -18.80 -0.43
N GLU A 524 -10.70 -19.20 0.74
CA GLU A 524 -12.05 -19.77 0.85
C GLU A 524 -13.08 -18.66 0.57
N MET A 525 -14.09 -18.92 -0.27
CA MET A 525 -15.13 -17.92 -0.56
C MET A 525 -16.41 -18.27 0.21
N ILE A 526 -16.86 -17.38 1.10
CA ILE A 526 -18.09 -17.53 1.88
C ILE A 526 -18.95 -16.28 1.65
N ASP A 527 -20.18 -16.46 1.16
CA ASP A 527 -21.14 -15.38 0.84
C ASP A 527 -20.57 -14.23 -0.03
N GLY A 528 -19.58 -14.52 -0.88
CA GLY A 528 -18.92 -13.52 -1.73
C GLY A 528 -17.71 -12.81 -1.09
N PHE A 529 -17.29 -13.24 0.09
CA PHE A 529 -16.14 -12.70 0.82
C PHE A 529 -14.98 -13.71 0.83
N PRO A 530 -13.75 -13.29 0.49
CA PRO A 530 -12.57 -14.11 0.70
C PRO A 530 -12.35 -14.29 2.22
N CYS A 531 -12.00 -15.51 2.61
CA CYS A 531 -11.83 -15.91 3.99
C CYS A 531 -10.55 -16.75 4.14
N MET A 532 -9.82 -16.52 5.23
CA MET A 532 -8.69 -17.35 5.65
C MET A 532 -8.92 -17.84 7.07
N VAL A 533 -9.00 -19.16 7.26
CA VAL A 533 -9.14 -19.78 8.59
C VAL A 533 -7.85 -20.49 8.95
N SER A 534 -7.33 -20.23 10.15
CA SER A 534 -6.12 -20.89 10.64
C SER A 534 -6.17 -21.20 12.13
N GLU A 535 -5.62 -22.36 12.51
CA GLU A 535 -5.41 -22.74 13.90
C GLU A 535 -4.11 -22.09 14.42
N GLN A 536 -4.18 -21.44 15.59
CA GLN A 536 -3.08 -20.71 16.23
C GLN A 536 -3.02 -21.08 17.73
N PRO A 537 -2.17 -22.04 18.14
CA PRO A 537 -2.13 -22.48 19.54
C PRO A 537 -1.58 -21.44 20.53
N ALA A 538 -0.77 -20.50 20.04
CA ALA A 538 -0.04 -19.53 20.86
C ALA A 538 -0.71 -18.14 20.96
N GLN A 539 -1.73 -17.87 20.15
CA GLN A 539 -2.43 -16.58 20.21
C GLN A 539 -3.21 -16.45 21.51
N VAL A 540 -3.49 -15.24 21.94
CA VAL A 540 -4.47 -14.95 22.99
C VAL A 540 -5.16 -13.66 22.55
N PRO A 541 -6.51 -13.61 22.41
CA PRO A 541 -7.54 -14.59 22.83
C PRO A 541 -7.70 -15.90 22.05
N ALA A 542 -8.64 -16.76 22.47
CA ALA A 542 -8.89 -18.07 21.86
C ALA A 542 -9.37 -17.97 20.42
N VAL A 543 -10.17 -16.96 20.10
CA VAL A 543 -10.64 -16.64 18.75
C VAL A 543 -10.31 -15.18 18.44
N THR A 544 -9.72 -14.94 17.28
CA THR A 544 -9.49 -13.59 16.75
C THR A 544 -10.07 -13.52 15.34
N LEU A 545 -11.01 -12.60 15.14
CA LEU A 545 -11.49 -12.22 13.82
C LEU A 545 -10.79 -10.92 13.42
N ILE A 546 -10.05 -10.99 12.33
CA ILE A 546 -9.36 -9.86 11.70
C ILE A 546 -10.14 -9.49 10.43
N THR A 547 -10.49 -8.23 10.29
CA THR A 547 -11.18 -7.70 9.12
C THR A 547 -10.19 -6.97 8.23
N GLU A 548 -10.24 -7.13 6.91
CA GLU A 548 -9.26 -6.54 5.98
C GLU A 548 -9.99 -5.78 4.86
N TYR A 549 -10.24 -4.48 5.04
CA TYR A 549 -10.87 -3.61 4.03
C TYR A 549 -9.80 -2.90 3.17
N PRO A 550 -9.97 -2.78 1.85
CA PRO A 550 -9.07 -2.01 0.99
C PRO A 550 -9.22 -0.50 1.26
N ASP A 551 -8.69 -0.02 2.38
CA ASP A 551 -9.00 1.28 2.98
C ASP A 551 -7.81 2.22 3.12
N GLU A 552 -6.58 1.76 2.81
CA GLU A 552 -5.38 2.56 2.97
C GLU A 552 -5.54 3.82 2.13
N THR A 553 -5.92 4.88 2.85
CA THR A 553 -6.16 6.22 2.36
C THR A 553 -7.36 6.38 1.40
N VAL A 554 -8.53 5.90 1.82
CA VAL A 554 -9.82 6.19 1.14
C VAL A 554 -10.62 7.31 1.82
N TYR A 555 -11.43 8.06 1.06
CA TYR A 555 -12.26 9.18 1.56
C TYR A 555 -13.69 9.15 1.01
N GLY A 556 -14.51 10.08 1.46
CA GLY A 556 -15.85 10.30 0.93
C GLY A 556 -16.75 9.09 1.14
N ALA A 557 -17.50 8.73 0.10
CA ALA A 557 -18.41 7.59 0.13
C ALA A 557 -17.68 6.26 0.34
N ALA A 558 -16.45 6.11 -0.17
CA ALA A 558 -15.65 4.90 0.00
C ALA A 558 -15.27 4.71 1.48
N PHE A 559 -14.82 5.77 2.16
CA PHE A 559 -14.56 5.72 3.60
C PHE A 559 -15.82 5.43 4.43
N ARG A 560 -16.96 6.00 4.04
CA ARG A 560 -18.24 5.72 4.70
C ARG A 560 -18.66 4.26 4.58
N LEU A 561 -18.55 3.68 3.38
CA LEU A 561 -18.82 2.26 3.16
C LEU A 561 -17.84 1.38 3.95
N ALA A 562 -16.57 1.78 4.02
CA ALA A 562 -15.55 1.05 4.77
C ALA A 562 -15.90 0.96 6.26
N HIS A 563 -16.18 2.09 6.94
CA HIS A 563 -16.51 2.05 8.36
C HIS A 563 -17.91 1.48 8.67
N GLU A 564 -18.86 1.53 7.73
CA GLU A 564 -20.10 0.75 7.81
C GLU A 564 -19.81 -0.75 7.82
N ALA A 565 -19.03 -1.25 6.86
CA ALA A 565 -18.69 -2.67 6.76
C ALA A 565 -17.96 -3.17 8.02
N GLN A 566 -16.97 -2.40 8.49
CA GLN A 566 -16.25 -2.68 9.73
C GLN A 566 -17.18 -2.71 10.94
N SER A 567 -18.08 -1.72 11.07
CA SER A 567 -19.03 -1.66 12.16
C SER A 567 -20.03 -2.81 12.13
N ARG A 568 -20.51 -3.21 10.94
CA ARG A 568 -21.43 -4.34 10.77
C ARG A 568 -20.77 -5.66 11.08
N ALA A 569 -19.51 -5.85 10.67
CA ALA A 569 -18.73 -7.02 11.04
C ALA A 569 -18.61 -7.17 12.57
N VAL A 570 -18.35 -6.06 13.28
CA VAL A 570 -18.27 -6.08 14.75
C VAL A 570 -19.59 -6.45 15.40
N LEU A 571 -20.70 -5.82 14.99
CA LEU A 571 -22.01 -6.09 15.57
C LEU A 571 -22.46 -7.54 15.31
N ALA A 572 -22.27 -8.03 14.08
CA ALA A 572 -22.58 -9.41 13.72
C ALA A 572 -21.76 -10.42 14.54
N ALA A 573 -20.46 -10.16 14.68
CA ALA A 573 -19.57 -11.01 15.44
C ALA A 573 -19.93 -10.99 16.94
N TYR A 574 -20.28 -9.82 17.48
CA TYR A 574 -20.73 -9.68 18.86
C TYR A 574 -22.01 -10.51 19.10
N ASP A 575 -23.02 -10.37 18.25
CA ASP A 575 -24.31 -11.06 18.39
C ASP A 575 -24.14 -12.58 18.26
N ALA A 576 -23.42 -13.02 17.23
CA ALA A 576 -23.10 -14.43 17.03
C ALA A 576 -22.32 -15.02 18.22
N TRP A 577 -21.40 -14.25 18.82
CA TRP A 577 -20.64 -14.71 19.98
C TRP A 577 -21.54 -14.99 21.18
N GLN A 578 -22.56 -14.16 21.43
CA GLN A 578 -23.50 -14.41 22.52
C GLN A 578 -24.30 -15.71 22.31
N GLU A 579 -24.75 -15.96 21.08
CA GLU A 579 -25.46 -17.21 20.71
C GLU A 579 -24.55 -18.44 20.88
N ILE A 580 -23.33 -18.38 20.33
CA ILE A 580 -22.35 -19.48 20.36
C ILE A 580 -21.95 -19.87 21.79
N MET A 581 -21.79 -18.88 22.67
CA MET A 581 -21.32 -19.12 24.03
C MET A 581 -22.43 -19.56 24.98
N THR A 582 -23.69 -19.28 24.66
CA THR A 582 -24.85 -19.78 25.40
C THR A 582 -25.29 -21.19 24.98
N GLY A 583 -24.74 -21.72 23.87
CA GLY A 583 -25.07 -23.05 23.35
C GLY A 583 -26.44 -23.10 22.68
N ALA A 584 -26.99 -21.95 22.29
CA ALA A 584 -28.14 -21.88 21.41
C ALA A 584 -27.66 -22.14 19.98
N ASP A 585 -28.13 -23.26 19.39
CA ASP A 585 -27.91 -23.61 17.99
C ASP A 585 -28.86 -22.86 17.06
#